data_AF-A0A1A6HAB8-F1
#
_entry.id   AF-A0A1A6HAB8-F1
#
_cell.length_a   1.000
_cell.length_b   1.000
_cell.length_c   1.000
_cell.angle_alpha   90.00
_cell.angle_beta   90.00
_cell.angle_gamma   90.00
#
_symmetry.space_group_name_H-M   'P 1'
#
loop_
_entity.id
_entity.type
_entity.pdbx_description
1 polymer ?
#
loop_
_entity_poly.entity_id
_entity_poly.type
_entity_poly.pdbx_seq_one_letter_code
_entity_poly.pdbx_strand_id
1 'polypeptide(L)'
;MEVVRSNYEAMIDRAHGGPNFMMHSGISQASEYDDPPGLREKAEYLLREWVNLYHSAAAGRDSTKAFSAFVGQVELLERKMHQQGILKTDDLITRFFRLCTEMCVEISYRAQAEQQHNPAANPTMIRAKCYHNLDAFVRLIALLVKHSGEATNTVTKINLLNKDHDVRQSEFQQLPYHRIFIMLLLELNAPEHNAGTYATAEGVAAVYLLQMKPGWPMYAQLLIDLFKYLAPFLRNVELTKPMQILYKGTLRVLLVLLHDFPEFLCDYHYGFCDVIPPNCIQLRNLILSAFPRNMRLPDPFTPNLKVDMLSEINIAPRILTNFTGVMPPQFKKDLDSYLKTRSPVTFLSDLRSRYLFLNAIANQLRYPNSHTHYFSCTMLYLFAEANTEAIQEQITRVLLERLIVNRPHPWGLLITFIELIKNPAFKFWNHEFVHCAPEIEKLFQSVAQCCMGQKQAQQVMEGTGASTIKGEFGSFSSSSSSSGS
;
A
#
# COMPACT_ATOMS: atom_id res chain seq x y z
N MET A 1 7.31 0.84 -26.97
CA MET A 1 6.98 -0.24 -26.01
C MET A 1 8.21 -1.02 -25.58
N GLU A 2 9.21 -1.24 -26.45
CA GLU A 2 10.46 -1.93 -26.09
C GLU A 2 11.31 -1.21 -25.03
N VAL A 3 11.34 0.12 -25.03
CA VAL A 3 12.08 0.91 -24.01
C VAL A 3 11.45 0.78 -22.61
N VAL A 4 10.13 0.59 -22.52
CA VAL A 4 9.42 0.35 -21.25
C VAL A 4 9.68 -1.07 -20.75
N ARG A 5 9.75 -2.04 -21.67
CA ARG A 5 10.11 -3.44 -21.36
C ARG A 5 11.58 -3.58 -20.94
N SER A 6 12.49 -2.90 -21.63
CA SER A 6 13.92 -2.85 -21.30
C SER A 6 14.19 -2.17 -19.96
N ASN A 7 13.44 -1.10 -19.62
CA ASN A 7 13.54 -0.47 -18.30
C ASN A 7 12.90 -1.31 -17.17
N TYR A 8 11.89 -2.12 -17.48
CA TYR A 8 11.29 -3.07 -16.54
C TYR A 8 12.24 -4.25 -16.27
N GLU A 9 12.87 -4.81 -17.31
CA GLU A 9 13.88 -5.87 -17.20
C GLU A 9 15.15 -5.38 -16.47
N ALA A 10 15.62 -4.15 -16.74
CA ALA A 10 16.78 -3.57 -16.06
C ALA A 10 16.55 -3.23 -14.57
N MET A 11 15.30 -3.06 -14.12
CA MET A 11 14.95 -2.85 -12.72
C MET A 11 14.86 -4.15 -11.90
N ILE A 12 14.66 -5.31 -12.55
CA ILE A 12 14.57 -6.62 -11.91
C ILE A 12 15.97 -7.16 -11.54
N ASP A 13 17.02 -6.69 -12.23
CA ASP A 13 18.35 -7.31 -12.21
C ASP A 13 19.31 -6.81 -11.13
N ARG A 14 18.82 -6.62 -9.90
CA ARG A 14 19.69 -6.37 -8.74
C ARG A 14 19.27 -7.15 -7.49
N ALA A 15 19.34 -8.47 -7.58
CA ALA A 15 19.89 -9.37 -6.54
C ALA A 15 19.74 -10.82 -7.03
N HIS A 16 20.85 -11.47 -7.39
CA HIS A 16 20.86 -12.93 -7.56
C HIS A 16 20.40 -13.56 -6.22
N GLY A 17 19.29 -14.31 -6.25
CA GLY A 17 18.69 -14.89 -5.04
C GLY A 17 17.65 -14.02 -4.32
N GLY A 18 17.16 -12.93 -4.90
CA GLY A 18 16.01 -12.18 -4.36
C GLY A 18 14.65 -12.88 -4.59
N PRO A 19 13.57 -12.52 -3.87
CA PRO A 19 12.24 -13.14 -4.01
C PRO A 19 11.69 -13.10 -5.45
N ASN A 20 11.94 -12.00 -6.17
CA ASN A 20 11.56 -11.85 -7.59
C ASN A 20 12.36 -12.79 -8.50
N PHE A 21 13.67 -12.95 -8.26
CA PHE A 21 14.51 -13.90 -8.99
C PHE A 21 14.06 -15.35 -8.75
N MET A 22 13.75 -15.72 -7.50
CA MET A 22 13.22 -17.04 -7.16
C MET A 22 11.86 -17.31 -7.83
N MET A 23 10.99 -16.30 -7.93
CA MET A 23 9.74 -16.42 -8.68
C MET A 23 10.01 -16.63 -10.18
N HIS A 24 10.83 -15.80 -10.83
CA HIS A 24 11.11 -15.95 -12.26
C HIS A 24 11.85 -17.26 -12.61
N SER A 25 12.74 -17.72 -11.74
CA SER A 25 13.48 -18.98 -11.93
C SER A 25 12.57 -20.20 -11.91
N GLY A 26 11.69 -20.35 -10.92
CA GLY A 26 10.81 -21.53 -10.90
C GLY A 26 9.59 -21.39 -11.81
N ILE A 27 9.17 -20.19 -12.22
CA ILE A 27 8.23 -20.02 -13.34
C ILE A 27 8.83 -20.61 -14.63
N SER A 28 10.11 -20.34 -14.92
CA SER A 28 10.79 -20.87 -16.10
C SER A 28 10.95 -22.40 -16.02
N GLN A 29 11.29 -22.93 -14.84
CA GLN A 29 11.40 -24.39 -14.61
C GLN A 29 10.05 -25.11 -14.65
N ALA A 30 8.94 -24.48 -14.28
CA ALA A 30 7.60 -25.07 -14.39
C ALA A 30 7.01 -24.97 -15.81
N SER A 31 7.58 -24.12 -16.67
CA SER A 31 7.03 -23.78 -17.99
C SER A 31 7.33 -24.82 -19.07
N GLU A 32 8.52 -25.43 -19.03
CA GLU A 32 9.03 -26.32 -20.08
C GLU A 32 9.24 -27.75 -19.57
N TYR A 33 8.20 -28.57 -19.49
CA TYR A 33 8.46 -30.01 -19.48
C TYR A 33 7.31 -30.85 -20.04
N ASP A 34 7.65 -31.75 -20.96
CA ASP A 34 6.90 -32.99 -21.13
C ASP A 34 6.99 -33.79 -19.82
N ASP A 35 5.84 -34.20 -19.28
CA ASP A 35 5.80 -35.05 -18.10
C ASP A 35 6.21 -36.48 -18.46
N PRO A 36 7.01 -37.16 -17.60
CA PRO A 36 7.25 -38.58 -17.75
C PRO A 36 5.93 -39.36 -17.87
N PRO A 37 5.85 -40.37 -18.76
CA PRO A 37 4.66 -41.19 -18.91
C PRO A 37 4.21 -41.80 -17.57
N GLY A 38 2.93 -41.70 -17.24
CA GLY A 38 2.38 -42.22 -15.99
C GLY A 38 2.51 -41.29 -14.78
N LEU A 39 3.19 -40.14 -14.88
CA LEU A 39 3.38 -39.22 -13.75
C LEU A 39 2.06 -38.58 -13.32
N ARG A 40 1.21 -38.18 -14.28
CA ARG A 40 -0.09 -37.55 -14.02
C ARG A 40 -1.02 -38.50 -13.27
N GLU A 41 -1.12 -39.75 -13.70
CA GLU A 41 -1.94 -40.79 -13.08
C GLU A 41 -1.48 -41.11 -11.65
N LYS A 42 -0.15 -41.12 -11.42
CA LYS A 42 0.41 -41.28 -10.07
C LYS A 42 0.09 -40.09 -9.17
N ALA A 43 0.28 -38.87 -9.67
CA ALA A 43 -0.03 -37.65 -8.92
C ALA A 43 -1.52 -37.58 -8.56
N GLU A 44 -2.39 -37.96 -9.50
CA GLU A 44 -3.83 -38.05 -9.28
C GLU A 44 -4.20 -39.07 -8.21
N TYR A 45 -3.64 -40.29 -8.31
CA TYR A 45 -3.86 -41.32 -7.31
C TYR A 45 -3.44 -40.86 -5.91
N LEU A 46 -2.23 -40.29 -5.78
CA LEU A 46 -1.70 -39.83 -4.50
C LEU A 46 -2.51 -38.66 -3.93
N LEU A 47 -2.88 -37.68 -4.75
CA LEU A 47 -3.70 -36.55 -4.29
C LEU A 47 -5.06 -37.04 -3.80
N ARG A 48 -5.70 -37.96 -4.52
CA ARG A 48 -7.01 -38.51 -4.12
C ARG A 48 -6.93 -39.29 -2.80
N GLU A 49 -5.91 -40.13 -2.65
CA GLU A 49 -5.68 -40.85 -1.40
C GLU A 49 -5.40 -39.89 -0.24
N TRP A 50 -4.60 -38.84 -0.47
CA TRP A 50 -4.38 -37.81 0.53
C TRP A 50 -5.66 -37.08 0.94
N VAL A 51 -6.48 -36.66 -0.02
CA VAL A 51 -7.78 -36.02 0.25
C VAL A 51 -8.67 -36.93 1.11
N ASN A 52 -8.70 -38.23 0.83
CA ASN A 52 -9.44 -39.21 1.64
C ASN A 52 -8.86 -39.33 3.06
N LEU A 53 -7.54 -39.42 3.19
CA LEU A 53 -6.85 -39.52 4.47
C LEU A 53 -7.05 -38.26 5.33
N TYR A 54 -6.95 -37.08 4.73
CA TYR A 54 -7.10 -35.80 5.41
C TYR A 54 -8.48 -35.64 6.06
N HIS A 55 -9.55 -36.06 5.38
CA HIS A 55 -10.91 -36.01 5.92
C HIS A 55 -11.30 -37.25 6.75
N SER A 56 -10.40 -38.23 6.88
CA SER A 56 -10.68 -39.42 7.68
C SER A 56 -10.66 -39.12 9.17
N ALA A 57 -11.49 -39.81 9.95
CA ALA A 57 -11.48 -39.71 11.41
C ALA A 57 -10.13 -40.16 12.02
N ALA A 58 -9.32 -40.92 11.26
CA ALA A 58 -8.03 -41.44 11.68
C ALA A 58 -6.87 -40.45 11.45
N ALA A 59 -7.10 -39.29 10.82
CA ALA A 59 -6.05 -38.33 10.47
C ALA A 59 -5.27 -37.78 11.68
N GLY A 60 -5.91 -37.76 12.85
CA GLY A 60 -5.40 -37.09 14.06
C GLY A 60 -5.62 -35.57 14.01
N ARG A 61 -5.47 -34.90 15.16
CA ARG A 61 -5.78 -33.46 15.33
C ARG A 61 -5.03 -32.54 14.35
N ASP A 62 -3.85 -32.94 13.92
CA ASP A 62 -2.96 -32.18 13.03
C ASP A 62 -2.64 -32.92 11.72
N SER A 63 -3.41 -33.93 11.35
CA SER A 63 -3.15 -34.77 10.18
C SER A 63 -1.78 -35.46 10.16
N THR A 64 -1.04 -35.46 11.28
CA THR A 64 0.32 -36.03 11.37
C THR A 64 0.34 -37.55 11.21
N LYS A 65 -0.66 -38.24 11.77
CA LYS A 65 -0.84 -39.69 11.57
C LYS A 65 -1.20 -40.02 10.13
N ALA A 66 -2.10 -39.23 9.52
CA ALA A 66 -2.40 -39.34 8.09
C ALA A 66 -1.16 -39.09 7.24
N PHE A 67 -0.30 -38.14 7.62
CA PHE A 67 0.92 -37.82 6.89
C PHE A 67 1.95 -38.94 6.95
N SER A 68 2.21 -39.54 8.11
CA SER A 68 3.06 -40.73 8.20
C SER A 68 2.52 -41.88 7.35
N ALA A 69 1.20 -42.08 7.34
CA ALA A 69 0.57 -43.10 6.49
C ALA A 69 0.70 -42.78 4.99
N PHE A 70 0.54 -41.51 4.61
CA PHE A 70 0.71 -41.04 3.24
C PHE A 70 2.16 -41.20 2.75
N VAL A 71 3.15 -40.81 3.55
CA VAL A 71 4.57 -41.02 3.22
C VAL A 71 4.85 -42.53 3.04
N GLY A 72 4.31 -43.38 3.92
CA GLY A 72 4.39 -44.84 3.74
C GLY A 72 3.71 -45.34 2.47
N GLN A 73 2.58 -44.75 2.05
CA GLN A 73 1.94 -45.08 0.77
C GLN A 73 2.79 -44.65 -0.43
N VAL A 74 3.46 -43.50 -0.37
CA VAL A 74 4.40 -43.05 -1.42
C VAL A 74 5.55 -44.05 -1.56
N GLU A 75 6.13 -44.50 -0.45
CA GLU A 75 7.19 -45.52 -0.45
C GLU A 75 6.71 -46.88 -0.98
N LEU A 76 5.49 -47.29 -0.63
CA LEU A 76 4.89 -48.55 -1.12
C LEU A 76 4.57 -48.48 -2.62
N LEU A 77 4.05 -47.36 -3.10
CA LEU A 77 3.76 -47.14 -4.52
C LEU A 77 5.04 -47.15 -5.34
N GLU A 78 6.09 -46.51 -4.82
CA GLU A 78 7.44 -46.56 -5.41
C GLU A 78 7.94 -48.01 -5.53
N ARG A 79 7.83 -48.80 -4.45
CA ARG A 79 8.23 -50.22 -4.45
C ARG A 79 7.39 -51.07 -5.41
N LYS A 80 6.08 -50.83 -5.51
CA LYS A 80 5.18 -51.60 -6.39
C LYS A 80 5.41 -51.30 -7.88
N MET A 81 5.70 -50.06 -8.24
CA MET A 81 5.79 -49.65 -9.64
C MET A 81 7.19 -49.81 -10.25
N HIS A 82 8.20 -50.28 -9.50
CA HIS A 82 9.61 -50.42 -9.96
C HIS A 82 10.17 -49.16 -10.66
N GLN A 83 9.68 -47.98 -10.28
CA GLN A 83 9.98 -46.70 -10.93
C GLN A 83 10.49 -45.69 -9.90
N GLN A 84 11.13 -44.61 -10.36
CA GLN A 84 11.64 -43.56 -9.47
C GLN A 84 10.51 -42.94 -8.62
N GLY A 85 10.75 -42.80 -7.32
CA GLY A 85 9.84 -42.15 -6.38
C GLY A 85 9.59 -40.68 -6.71
N ILE A 86 8.32 -40.27 -6.64
CA ILE A 86 7.85 -38.94 -7.03
C ILE A 86 8.39 -37.81 -6.14
N LEU A 87 8.88 -38.15 -4.93
CA LEU A 87 9.48 -37.21 -3.97
C LEU A 87 11.00 -37.33 -3.87
N LYS A 88 11.67 -37.97 -4.84
CA LYS A 88 13.12 -38.21 -4.78
C LYS A 88 13.98 -37.04 -5.22
N THR A 89 13.48 -36.22 -6.14
CA THR A 89 14.23 -35.12 -6.75
C THR A 89 13.41 -33.85 -6.70
N ASP A 90 14.07 -32.70 -6.55
CA ASP A 90 13.40 -31.40 -6.55
C ASP A 90 12.59 -31.16 -7.84
N ASP A 91 13.03 -31.73 -8.97
CA ASP A 91 12.30 -31.70 -10.25
C ASP A 91 10.98 -32.48 -10.18
N LEU A 92 10.99 -33.73 -9.70
CA LEU A 92 9.78 -34.54 -9.58
C LEU A 92 8.81 -33.97 -8.53
N ILE A 93 9.33 -33.39 -7.44
CA ILE A 93 8.55 -32.69 -6.42
C ILE A 93 7.86 -31.46 -7.03
N THR A 94 8.59 -30.66 -7.81
CA THR A 94 8.05 -29.47 -8.49
C THR A 94 6.92 -29.86 -9.45
N ARG A 95 7.11 -30.91 -10.25
CA ARG A 95 6.07 -31.44 -11.15
C ARG A 95 4.86 -31.99 -10.41
N PHE A 96 5.08 -32.70 -9.31
CA PHE A 96 3.99 -33.21 -8.47
C PHE A 96 3.12 -32.07 -7.95
N PHE A 97 3.70 -31.02 -7.38
CA PHE A 97 2.93 -29.86 -6.92
C PHE A 97 2.24 -29.13 -8.07
N ARG A 98 2.87 -29.03 -9.25
CA ARG A 98 2.24 -28.48 -10.45
C ARG A 98 0.98 -29.26 -10.82
N LEU A 99 1.10 -30.58 -10.98
CA LEU A 99 -0.01 -31.47 -11.34
C LEU A 99 -1.13 -31.45 -10.29
N CYS A 100 -0.80 -31.48 -9.00
CA CYS A 100 -1.81 -31.38 -7.95
C CYS A 100 -2.54 -30.02 -7.98
N THR A 101 -1.82 -28.94 -8.25
CA THR A 101 -2.44 -27.61 -8.39
C THR A 101 -3.37 -27.56 -9.60
N GLU A 102 -2.94 -28.06 -10.76
CA GLU A 102 -3.77 -28.16 -11.97
C GLU A 102 -5.04 -28.96 -11.71
N MET A 103 -4.94 -30.09 -11.01
CA MET A 103 -6.11 -30.89 -10.64
C MET A 103 -7.08 -30.16 -9.70
N CYS A 104 -6.57 -29.49 -8.66
CA CYS A 104 -7.41 -28.70 -7.75
C CYS A 104 -8.11 -27.52 -8.47
N VAL A 105 -7.41 -26.92 -9.43
CA VAL A 105 -7.94 -25.88 -10.32
C VAL A 105 -9.03 -26.46 -11.22
N GLU A 106 -8.77 -27.57 -11.91
CA GLU A 106 -9.76 -28.27 -12.75
C GLU A 106 -11.03 -28.65 -11.96
N ILE A 107 -10.89 -29.17 -10.74
CA ILE A 107 -12.03 -29.47 -9.86
C ILE A 107 -12.85 -28.21 -9.58
N SER A 108 -12.18 -27.07 -9.35
CA SER A 108 -12.84 -25.79 -9.10
C SER A 108 -13.60 -25.29 -10.33
N TYR A 109 -13.00 -25.40 -11.52
CA TYR A 109 -13.69 -25.07 -12.78
C TYR A 109 -14.90 -25.97 -13.03
N ARG A 110 -14.78 -27.30 -12.82
CA ARG A 110 -15.90 -28.23 -12.97
C ARG A 110 -17.04 -27.93 -12.00
N ALA A 111 -16.71 -27.58 -10.75
CA ALA A 111 -17.70 -27.19 -9.74
C ALA A 111 -18.43 -25.88 -10.13
N GLN A 112 -17.72 -24.89 -10.68
CA GLN A 112 -18.35 -23.67 -11.21
C GLN A 112 -19.22 -23.95 -12.43
N ALA A 113 -18.78 -24.81 -13.35
CA ALA A 113 -19.57 -25.23 -14.50
C ALA A 113 -20.86 -25.93 -14.06
N GLU A 114 -20.81 -26.82 -13.05
CA GLU A 114 -22.00 -27.46 -12.45
C GLU A 114 -22.99 -26.41 -11.92
N GLN A 115 -22.50 -25.36 -11.26
CA GLN A 115 -23.34 -24.27 -10.74
C GLN A 115 -23.99 -23.45 -11.86
N GLN A 116 -23.28 -23.22 -12.97
CA GLN A 116 -23.83 -22.51 -14.13
C GLN A 116 -24.90 -23.33 -14.86
N HIS A 117 -24.68 -24.65 -15.02
CA HIS A 117 -25.61 -25.54 -15.70
C HIS A 117 -26.81 -25.93 -14.83
N ASN A 118 -26.67 -25.90 -13.50
CA ASN A 118 -27.75 -26.15 -12.56
C ASN A 118 -27.88 -25.01 -11.54
N PRO A 119 -28.63 -23.93 -11.88
CA PRO A 119 -28.83 -22.79 -10.98
C PRO A 119 -29.55 -23.13 -9.66
N ALA A 120 -30.22 -24.29 -9.57
CA ALA A 120 -30.85 -24.76 -8.34
C ALA A 120 -29.86 -25.42 -7.37
N ALA A 121 -28.63 -25.72 -7.81
CA ALA A 121 -27.58 -26.23 -6.93
C ALA A 121 -27.17 -25.18 -5.89
N ASN A 122 -27.05 -25.59 -4.63
CA ASN A 122 -26.70 -24.68 -3.54
C ASN A 122 -25.26 -24.14 -3.73
N PRO A 123 -25.06 -22.82 -3.92
CA PRO A 123 -23.72 -22.24 -4.15
C PRO A 123 -22.74 -22.47 -3.00
N THR A 124 -23.25 -22.64 -1.77
CA THR A 124 -22.43 -22.95 -0.60
C THR A 124 -21.88 -24.37 -0.66
N MET A 125 -22.67 -25.33 -1.14
CA MET A 125 -22.21 -26.71 -1.34
C MET A 125 -21.18 -26.80 -2.47
N ILE A 126 -21.36 -26.04 -3.56
CA ILE A 126 -20.38 -25.97 -4.66
C ILE A 126 -19.03 -25.46 -4.15
N ARG A 127 -19.02 -24.37 -3.38
CA ARG A 127 -17.79 -23.86 -2.75
C ARG A 127 -17.17 -24.88 -1.79
N ALA A 128 -17.99 -25.60 -1.01
CA ALA A 128 -17.49 -26.64 -0.12
C ALA A 128 -16.80 -27.78 -0.88
N LYS A 129 -17.28 -28.18 -2.07
CA LYS A 129 -16.59 -29.16 -2.94
C LYS A 129 -15.19 -28.67 -3.36
N CYS A 130 -15.05 -27.39 -3.71
CA CYS A 130 -13.74 -26.81 -4.02
C CYS A 130 -12.82 -26.84 -2.79
N TYR A 131 -13.32 -26.33 -1.64
CA TYR A 131 -12.54 -26.23 -0.41
C TYR A 131 -12.09 -27.58 0.12
N HIS A 132 -12.90 -28.64 -0.02
CA HIS A 132 -12.54 -30.00 0.34
C HIS A 132 -11.19 -30.42 -0.26
N ASN A 133 -11.00 -30.21 -1.56
CA ASN A 133 -9.75 -30.60 -2.22
C ASN A 133 -8.62 -29.61 -1.95
N LEU A 134 -8.92 -28.30 -1.94
CA LEU A 134 -7.93 -27.23 -1.75
C LEU A 134 -7.31 -27.27 -0.35
N ASP A 135 -8.12 -27.42 0.70
CA ASP A 135 -7.64 -27.41 2.08
C ASP A 135 -6.79 -28.66 2.39
N ALA A 136 -7.19 -29.82 1.86
CA ALA A 136 -6.38 -31.03 1.93
C ALA A 136 -5.03 -30.81 1.24
N PHE A 137 -5.03 -30.30 0.00
CA PHE A 137 -3.79 -30.03 -0.75
C PHE A 137 -2.87 -29.04 -0.01
N VAL A 138 -3.42 -27.97 0.55
CA VAL A 138 -2.66 -27.01 1.36
C VAL A 138 -2.03 -27.68 2.58
N ARG A 139 -2.77 -28.54 3.29
CA ARG A 139 -2.22 -29.28 4.43
C ARG A 139 -1.06 -30.19 4.02
N LEU A 140 -1.15 -30.84 2.85
CA LEU A 140 -0.06 -31.63 2.30
C LEU A 140 1.19 -30.79 2.04
N ILE A 141 1.02 -29.64 1.37
CA ILE A 141 2.10 -28.70 1.12
C ILE A 141 2.73 -28.28 2.45
N ALA A 142 1.94 -27.83 3.43
CA ALA A 142 2.44 -27.37 4.72
C ALA A 142 3.22 -28.46 5.47
N LEU A 143 2.73 -29.70 5.46
CA LEU A 143 3.41 -30.82 6.12
C LEU A 143 4.70 -31.22 5.39
N LEU A 144 4.70 -31.28 4.05
CA LEU A 144 5.92 -31.49 3.28
C LEU A 144 6.93 -30.38 3.57
N VAL A 145 6.51 -29.11 3.51
CA VAL A 145 7.33 -27.92 3.82
C VAL A 145 7.96 -27.98 5.21
N LYS A 146 7.22 -28.48 6.22
CA LYS A 146 7.67 -28.61 7.62
C LYS A 146 8.59 -29.83 7.85
N HIS A 147 8.46 -30.88 7.04
CA HIS A 147 9.18 -32.15 7.24
C HIS A 147 10.23 -32.45 6.14
N SER A 148 10.34 -31.63 5.08
CA SER A 148 11.19 -31.88 3.91
C SER A 148 12.65 -31.42 4.05
N GLY A 149 13.15 -31.12 5.26
CA GLY A 149 14.56 -30.78 5.41
C GLY A 149 15.03 -30.65 6.85
N GLU A 150 16.30 -31.00 7.08
CA GLU A 150 17.09 -30.45 8.19
C GLU A 150 16.96 -28.92 8.18
N ALA A 151 17.07 -28.28 9.35
CA ALA A 151 16.69 -26.89 9.63
C ALA A 151 17.35 -25.77 8.78
N THR A 152 18.06 -26.10 7.69
CA THR A 152 18.96 -25.23 6.94
C THR A 152 18.55 -24.93 5.49
N ASN A 153 17.53 -25.57 4.88
CA ASN A 153 17.23 -25.37 3.45
C ASN A 153 15.78 -24.92 3.14
N THR A 154 15.59 -23.62 2.90
CA THR A 154 14.27 -22.93 2.82
C THR A 154 13.82 -22.52 1.40
N VAL A 155 14.57 -22.86 0.35
CA VAL A 155 14.49 -22.20 -0.98
C VAL A 155 13.34 -22.66 -1.89
N THR A 156 12.73 -23.83 -1.72
CA THR A 156 12.01 -24.54 -2.81
C THR A 156 10.50 -24.24 -2.99
N LYS A 157 9.92 -23.12 -2.51
CA LYS A 157 8.49 -23.14 -2.09
C LYS A 157 7.40 -22.37 -2.87
N ILE A 158 7.64 -21.56 -3.90
CA ILE A 158 6.54 -20.75 -4.50
C ILE A 158 6.70 -20.53 -6.01
N ASN A 159 6.07 -21.34 -6.89
CA ASN A 159 6.05 -21.08 -8.35
C ASN A 159 4.94 -21.82 -9.14
N LEU A 160 3.68 -21.36 -9.15
CA LEU A 160 2.60 -21.99 -9.97
C LEU A 160 1.49 -21.06 -10.53
N LEU A 161 1.56 -19.73 -10.34
CA LEU A 161 0.41 -18.85 -10.60
C LEU A 161 0.24 -18.35 -12.04
N ASN A 162 1.31 -17.94 -12.71
CA ASN A 162 1.19 -17.05 -13.87
C ASN A 162 0.65 -17.74 -15.14
N LYS A 163 0.81 -19.06 -15.28
CA LYS A 163 0.51 -19.78 -16.54
C LYS A 163 -1.00 -19.99 -16.80
N ASP A 164 -1.83 -20.18 -15.78
CA ASP A 164 -3.29 -20.39 -15.99
C ASP A 164 -3.99 -19.11 -16.43
N HIS A 165 -3.59 -17.95 -15.90
CA HIS A 165 -4.16 -16.66 -16.30
C HIS A 165 -3.91 -16.37 -17.78
N ASP A 166 -2.68 -16.59 -18.26
CA ASP A 166 -2.30 -16.32 -19.65
C ASP A 166 -3.09 -17.17 -20.66
N VAL A 167 -3.45 -18.41 -20.31
CA VAL A 167 -4.20 -19.33 -21.17
C VAL A 167 -5.71 -19.08 -21.08
N ARG A 168 -6.24 -18.85 -19.88
CA ARG A 168 -7.70 -18.79 -19.63
C ARG A 168 -8.30 -17.40 -19.79
N GLN A 169 -7.50 -16.34 -19.65
CA GLN A 169 -7.91 -14.95 -19.84
C GLN A 169 -9.22 -14.62 -19.10
N SER A 170 -10.32 -14.36 -19.82
CA SER A 170 -11.62 -14.00 -19.26
C SER A 170 -12.33 -15.12 -18.48
N GLU A 171 -11.95 -16.38 -18.70
CA GLU A 171 -12.53 -17.52 -17.99
C GLU A 171 -11.81 -17.80 -16.65
N PHE A 172 -10.68 -17.13 -16.40
CA PHE A 172 -9.84 -17.34 -15.23
C PHE A 172 -10.63 -17.30 -13.91
N GLN A 173 -10.45 -18.32 -13.07
CA GLN A 173 -11.07 -18.41 -11.74
C GLN A 173 -10.04 -18.23 -10.63
N GLN A 174 -10.14 -17.14 -9.86
CA GLN A 174 -9.21 -16.82 -8.77
C GLN A 174 -9.39 -17.69 -7.51
N LEU A 175 -10.55 -18.33 -7.33
CA LEU A 175 -10.93 -19.07 -6.13
C LEU A 175 -9.88 -20.11 -5.65
N PRO A 176 -9.42 -21.06 -6.49
CA PRO A 176 -8.45 -22.08 -6.07
C PRO A 176 -7.15 -21.46 -5.58
N TYR A 177 -6.62 -20.49 -6.33
CA TYR A 177 -5.37 -19.81 -5.99
C TYR A 177 -5.48 -19.01 -4.70
N HIS A 178 -6.52 -18.18 -4.58
CA HIS A 178 -6.77 -17.39 -3.38
C HIS A 178 -6.86 -18.27 -2.12
N ARG A 179 -7.61 -19.38 -2.20
CA ARG A 179 -7.74 -20.32 -1.09
C ARG A 179 -6.41 -20.99 -0.74
N ILE A 180 -5.63 -21.42 -1.75
CA ILE A 180 -4.31 -22.04 -1.54
C ILE A 180 -3.37 -21.08 -0.81
N PHE A 181 -3.20 -19.84 -1.28
CA PHE A 181 -2.29 -18.90 -0.64
C PHE A 181 -2.71 -18.58 0.78
N ILE A 182 -3.99 -18.28 0.98
CA ILE A 182 -4.41 -17.83 2.30
C ILE A 182 -4.37 -18.94 3.33
N MET A 183 -4.77 -20.16 2.96
CA MET A 183 -4.72 -21.29 3.88
C MET A 183 -3.28 -21.75 4.13
N LEU A 184 -2.40 -21.73 3.11
CA LEU A 184 -1.00 -22.07 3.29
C LEU A 184 -0.29 -21.07 4.20
N LEU A 185 -0.58 -19.78 4.01
CA LEU A 185 -0.03 -18.73 4.87
C LEU A 185 -0.49 -18.89 6.32
N LEU A 186 -1.77 -19.22 6.56
CA LEU A 186 -2.26 -19.51 7.91
C LEU A 186 -1.57 -20.72 8.54
N GLU A 187 -1.42 -21.81 7.79
CA GLU A 187 -0.80 -23.06 8.26
C GLU A 187 0.68 -22.92 8.63
N LEU A 188 1.41 -22.07 7.88
CA LEU A 188 2.82 -21.78 8.14
C LEU A 188 3.05 -20.77 9.26
N ASN A 189 2.03 -19.96 9.60
CA ASN A 189 2.09 -18.98 10.68
C ASN A 189 1.29 -19.41 11.93
N ALA A 190 0.81 -20.66 11.98
CA ALA A 190 0.13 -21.19 13.17
C ALA A 190 1.10 -21.16 14.36
N PRO A 191 0.76 -20.50 15.49
CA PRO A 191 1.64 -20.43 16.64
C PRO A 191 1.86 -21.85 17.20
N GLU A 192 3.11 -22.32 17.21
CA GLU A 192 3.46 -23.67 17.68
C GLU A 192 3.24 -23.89 19.20
N HIS A 193 2.80 -22.84 19.92
CA HIS A 193 2.32 -22.93 21.29
C HIS A 193 1.32 -21.80 21.58
N ASN A 194 0.08 -22.16 21.91
CA ASN A 194 -0.95 -21.34 22.56
C ASN A 194 -1.19 -19.91 22.02
N ALA A 195 -2.23 -19.71 21.22
CA ALA A 195 -3.22 -18.65 21.46
C ALA A 195 -4.39 -18.81 20.48
N GLY A 196 -5.58 -19.04 21.03
CA GLY A 196 -6.81 -18.96 20.26
C GLY A 196 -7.07 -17.51 19.88
N THR A 197 -7.07 -17.22 18.58
CA THR A 197 -7.81 -16.06 18.06
C THR A 197 -8.22 -16.37 16.62
N TYR A 198 -9.48 -16.74 16.46
CA TYR A 198 -10.11 -16.87 15.15
C TYR A 198 -10.38 -15.47 14.61
N ALA A 199 -9.45 -14.93 13.82
CA ALA A 199 -9.71 -13.83 12.90
C ALA A 199 -9.67 -14.37 11.48
N THR A 200 -10.52 -13.85 10.59
CA THR A 200 -10.65 -14.28 9.20
C THR A 200 -9.30 -14.32 8.48
N ALA A 201 -9.09 -15.38 7.69
CA ALA A 201 -7.81 -15.76 7.08
C ALA A 201 -7.03 -14.61 6.40
N GLU A 202 -7.71 -13.75 5.66
CA GLU A 202 -7.15 -12.61 4.92
C GLU A 202 -6.52 -11.53 5.82
N GLY A 203 -7.03 -11.36 7.04
CA GLY A 203 -6.53 -10.34 7.98
C GLY A 203 -5.27 -10.75 8.73
N VAL A 204 -5.12 -12.06 9.02
CA VAL A 204 -4.02 -12.58 9.87
C VAL A 204 -2.65 -12.37 9.20
N ALA A 205 -2.58 -12.59 7.90
CA ALA A 205 -1.43 -12.37 7.04
C ALA A 205 -0.85 -10.95 7.13
N ALA A 206 -1.71 -9.97 6.84
CA ALA A 206 -1.35 -8.56 6.81
C ALA A 206 -1.03 -8.06 8.23
N VAL A 207 -1.83 -8.46 9.22
CA VAL A 207 -1.60 -8.11 10.63
C VAL A 207 -0.27 -8.66 11.11
N TYR A 208 0.13 -9.88 10.74
CA TYR A 208 1.41 -10.45 11.15
C TYR A 208 2.60 -9.68 10.57
N LEU A 209 2.59 -9.38 9.27
CA LEU A 209 3.63 -8.56 8.63
C LEU A 209 3.73 -7.15 9.22
N LEU A 210 2.60 -6.57 9.64
CA LEU A 210 2.54 -5.24 10.23
C LEU A 210 2.88 -5.22 11.74
N GLN A 211 2.66 -6.32 12.45
CA GLN A 211 3.10 -6.48 13.83
C GLN A 211 4.63 -6.58 13.93
N MET A 212 5.28 -7.19 12.93
CA MET A 212 6.74 -7.27 12.86
C MET A 212 7.31 -6.07 12.10
N LYS A 213 7.94 -5.11 12.81
CA LYS A 213 8.59 -3.94 12.18
C LYS A 213 9.51 -4.28 10.99
N PRO A 214 10.29 -5.39 11.00
CA PRO A 214 11.09 -5.78 9.83
C PRO A 214 10.26 -6.13 8.57
N GLY A 215 8.98 -6.48 8.71
CA GLY A 215 8.06 -6.78 7.61
C GLY A 215 7.45 -5.53 6.94
N TRP A 216 7.60 -4.35 7.56
CA TRP A 216 7.03 -3.11 7.05
C TRP A 216 7.49 -2.74 5.62
N PRO A 217 8.78 -2.82 5.25
CA PRO A 217 9.21 -2.52 3.89
C PRO A 217 8.54 -3.41 2.85
N MET A 218 8.35 -4.69 3.17
CA MET A 218 7.68 -5.65 2.27
C MET A 218 6.20 -5.32 2.10
N TYR A 219 5.50 -5.00 3.19
CA TYR A 219 4.09 -4.61 3.13
C TYR A 219 3.89 -3.25 2.42
N ALA A 220 4.80 -2.30 2.63
CA ALA A 220 4.82 -1.03 1.91
C ALA A 220 5.00 -1.26 0.40
N GLN A 221 5.86 -2.19 0.00
CA GLN A 221 6.05 -2.55 -1.41
C GLN A 221 4.75 -3.10 -2.03
N LEU A 222 4.04 -4.00 -1.33
CA LEU A 222 2.75 -4.52 -1.79
C LEU A 222 1.70 -3.41 -1.98
N LEU A 223 1.62 -2.45 -1.06
CA LEU A 223 0.73 -1.30 -1.21
C LEU A 223 1.15 -0.39 -2.36
N ILE A 224 2.45 -0.16 -2.55
CA ILE A 224 2.99 0.60 -3.69
C ILE A 224 2.59 -0.07 -5.01
N ASP A 225 2.68 -1.40 -5.10
CA ASP A 225 2.30 -2.14 -6.31
C ASP A 225 0.79 -2.05 -6.57
N LEU A 226 -0.05 -2.13 -5.52
CA LEU A 226 -1.48 -1.86 -5.61
C LEU A 226 -1.77 -0.44 -6.13
N PHE A 227 -1.10 0.58 -5.58
CA PHE A 227 -1.31 1.96 -6.01
C PHE A 227 -0.83 2.21 -7.43
N LYS A 228 0.29 1.62 -7.85
CA LYS A 228 0.78 1.67 -9.24
C LYS A 228 -0.22 1.05 -10.20
N TYR A 229 -0.82 -0.09 -9.85
CA TYR A 229 -1.87 -0.72 -10.63
C TYR A 229 -3.12 0.17 -10.74
N LEU A 230 -3.55 0.78 -9.63
CA LEU A 230 -4.73 1.64 -9.60
C LEU A 230 -4.52 2.98 -10.33
N ALA A 231 -3.31 3.55 -10.29
CA ALA A 231 -3.00 4.90 -10.75
C ALA A 231 -3.51 5.26 -12.17
N PRO A 232 -3.29 4.45 -13.24
CA PRO A 232 -3.78 4.80 -14.57
C PRO A 232 -5.31 4.88 -14.64
N PHE A 233 -6.03 4.04 -13.89
CA PHE A 233 -7.49 4.06 -13.85
C PHE A 233 -8.02 5.23 -13.02
N LEU A 234 -7.38 5.53 -11.89
CA LEU A 234 -7.81 6.62 -11.01
C LEU A 234 -7.49 8.01 -11.56
N ARG A 235 -6.58 8.15 -12.53
CA ARG A 235 -6.38 9.39 -13.27
C ARG A 235 -7.53 9.70 -14.23
N ASN A 236 -8.28 8.68 -14.65
CA ASN A 236 -9.46 8.86 -15.49
C ASN A 236 -10.66 9.28 -14.66
N VAL A 237 -11.52 10.11 -15.23
CA VAL A 237 -12.72 10.62 -14.55
C VAL A 237 -13.77 9.53 -14.35
N GLU A 238 -13.82 8.53 -15.24
CA GLU A 238 -14.79 7.45 -15.21
C GLU A 238 -14.17 6.13 -14.72
N LEU A 239 -14.74 5.59 -13.64
CA LEU A 239 -14.35 4.30 -13.07
C LEU A 239 -15.41 3.24 -13.34
N THR A 240 -14.99 2.11 -13.91
CA THR A 240 -15.85 0.94 -14.08
C THR A 240 -16.29 0.37 -12.73
N LYS A 241 -17.43 -0.35 -12.69
CA LYS A 241 -17.95 -0.95 -11.44
C LYS A 241 -16.90 -1.82 -10.71
N PRO A 242 -16.12 -2.70 -11.38
CA PRO A 242 -15.06 -3.46 -10.70
C PRO A 242 -13.99 -2.57 -10.07
N MET A 243 -13.57 -1.50 -10.74
CA MET A 243 -12.59 -0.56 -10.22
C MET A 243 -13.13 0.23 -9.02
N GLN A 244 -14.42 0.55 -8.99
CA GLN A 244 -15.05 1.17 -7.81
C GLN A 244 -15.04 0.23 -6.59
N ILE A 245 -15.26 -1.07 -6.79
CA ILE A 245 -15.18 -2.07 -5.72
C ILE A 245 -13.75 -2.16 -5.20
N LEU A 246 -12.76 -2.24 -6.08
CA LEU A 246 -11.35 -2.30 -5.71
C LEU A 246 -10.89 -1.03 -4.99
N TYR A 247 -11.32 0.15 -5.45
CA TYR A 247 -11.06 1.44 -4.79
C TYR A 247 -11.67 1.47 -3.38
N LYS A 248 -12.92 1.05 -3.21
CA LYS A 248 -13.56 0.95 -1.88
C LYS A 248 -12.85 -0.05 -0.96
N GLY A 249 -12.40 -1.19 -1.49
CA GLY A 249 -11.57 -2.15 -0.74
C GLY A 249 -10.26 -1.53 -0.28
N THR A 250 -9.58 -0.79 -1.16
CA THR A 250 -8.34 -0.07 -0.86
C THR A 250 -8.54 0.98 0.24
N LEU A 251 -9.64 1.75 0.19
CA LEU A 251 -10.00 2.69 1.26
C LEU A 251 -10.19 1.99 2.61
N ARG A 252 -10.85 0.83 2.64
CA ARG A 252 -11.06 0.06 3.88
C ARG A 252 -9.74 -0.44 4.47
N VAL A 253 -8.84 -0.95 3.63
CA VAL A 253 -7.50 -1.37 4.06
C VAL A 253 -6.75 -0.17 4.66
N LEU A 254 -6.73 0.98 3.97
CA LEU A 254 -6.08 2.19 4.49
C LEU A 254 -6.72 2.71 5.79
N LEU A 255 -8.03 2.58 5.95
CA LEU A 255 -8.71 2.95 7.21
C LEU A 255 -8.28 2.06 8.37
N VAL A 256 -8.16 0.74 8.16
CA VAL A 256 -7.63 -0.18 9.16
C VAL A 256 -6.18 0.16 9.50
N LEU A 257 -5.34 0.41 8.49
CA LEU A 257 -3.95 0.81 8.70
C LEU A 257 -3.83 2.14 9.46
N LEU A 258 -4.68 3.12 9.15
CA LEU A 258 -4.70 4.40 9.84
C LEU A 258 -5.10 4.25 11.32
N HIS A 259 -6.02 3.35 11.63
CA HIS A 259 -6.46 3.10 12.99
C HIS A 259 -5.44 2.28 13.80
N ASP A 260 -4.98 1.16 13.26
CA ASP A 260 -4.19 0.16 14.00
C ASP A 260 -2.67 0.38 13.90
N PHE A 261 -2.21 0.94 12.77
CA PHE A 261 -0.78 1.10 12.42
C PHE A 261 -0.46 2.48 11.82
N PRO A 262 -0.86 3.61 12.45
CA PRO A 262 -0.65 4.92 11.85
C PRO A 262 0.84 5.27 11.66
N GLU A 263 1.75 4.76 12.50
CA GLU A 263 3.19 4.99 12.34
C GLU A 263 3.73 4.39 11.03
N PHE A 264 3.17 3.26 10.57
CA PHE A 264 3.52 2.67 9.29
C PHE A 264 3.14 3.62 8.14
N LEU A 265 1.91 4.15 8.14
CA LEU A 265 1.51 5.14 7.15
C LEU A 265 2.36 6.42 7.23
N CYS A 266 2.76 6.83 8.43
CA CYS A 266 3.65 7.99 8.62
C CYS A 266 5.02 7.81 7.96
N ASP A 267 5.66 6.67 8.23
CA ASP A 267 7.04 6.39 7.81
C ASP A 267 7.15 6.22 6.29
N TYR A 268 6.10 5.68 5.64
CA TYR A 268 6.04 5.41 4.19
C TYR A 268 5.19 6.40 3.38
N HIS A 269 4.65 7.46 4.00
CA HIS A 269 3.75 8.41 3.34
C HIS A 269 4.31 8.97 2.02
N TYR A 270 5.62 9.21 1.95
CA TYR A 270 6.29 9.79 0.79
C TYR A 270 6.19 8.86 -0.42
N GLY A 271 6.62 7.60 -0.26
CA GLY A 271 6.53 6.58 -1.30
C GLY A 271 5.09 6.34 -1.78
N PHE A 272 4.11 6.33 -0.86
CA PHE A 272 2.70 6.21 -1.25
C PHE A 272 2.19 7.43 -2.02
N CYS A 273 2.50 8.64 -1.56
CA CYS A 273 2.06 9.87 -2.22
C CYS A 273 2.70 10.11 -3.59
N ASP A 274 3.85 9.50 -3.86
CA ASP A 274 4.55 9.56 -5.15
C ASP A 274 3.85 8.72 -6.24
N VAL A 275 3.21 7.62 -5.84
CA VAL A 275 2.49 6.73 -6.78
C VAL A 275 0.99 7.03 -6.89
N ILE A 276 0.36 7.57 -5.83
CA ILE A 276 -1.06 7.90 -5.84
C ILE A 276 -1.30 9.21 -6.64
N PRO A 277 -2.17 9.20 -7.66
CA PRO A 277 -2.47 10.40 -8.45
C PRO A 277 -2.96 11.59 -7.60
N PRO A 278 -2.59 12.84 -7.93
CA PRO A 278 -2.98 14.01 -7.13
C PRO A 278 -4.49 14.20 -6.95
N ASN A 279 -5.30 13.80 -7.94
CA ASN A 279 -6.76 13.88 -7.90
C ASN A 279 -7.40 12.85 -6.94
N CYS A 280 -6.65 11.87 -6.43
CA CYS A 280 -7.12 10.89 -5.45
C CYS A 280 -7.08 11.43 -4.01
N ILE A 281 -7.74 12.56 -3.79
CA ILE A 281 -7.64 13.33 -2.55
C ILE A 281 -7.94 12.50 -1.30
N GLN A 282 -9.02 11.72 -1.30
CA GLN A 282 -9.41 10.93 -0.12
C GLN A 282 -8.37 9.85 0.26
N LEU A 283 -7.78 9.15 -0.71
CA LEU A 283 -6.72 8.18 -0.46
C LEU A 283 -5.49 8.84 0.16
N ARG A 284 -5.11 9.99 -0.38
CA ARG A 284 -3.95 10.75 0.10
C ARG A 284 -4.21 11.30 1.50
N ASN A 285 -5.41 11.81 1.77
CA ASN A 285 -5.79 12.28 3.09
C ASN A 285 -5.71 11.18 4.15
N LEU A 286 -6.14 9.95 3.87
CA LEU A 286 -5.99 8.83 4.81
C LEU A 286 -4.52 8.61 5.22
N ILE A 287 -3.60 8.71 4.27
CA ILE A 287 -2.16 8.54 4.51
C ILE A 287 -1.59 9.77 5.24
N LEU A 288 -1.90 10.98 4.76
CA LEU A 288 -1.35 12.23 5.26
C LEU A 288 -1.92 12.65 6.63
N SER A 289 -3.07 12.10 7.01
CA SER A 289 -3.66 12.24 8.35
C SER A 289 -3.09 11.28 9.38
N ALA A 290 -2.23 10.33 8.99
CA ALA A 290 -1.56 9.46 9.96
C ALA A 290 -0.55 10.25 10.80
N PHE A 291 -0.47 9.94 12.09
CA PHE A 291 0.48 10.53 13.04
C PHE A 291 0.85 9.53 14.15
N PRO A 292 2.00 9.70 14.84
CA PRO A 292 2.40 8.79 15.92
C PRO A 292 1.38 8.70 17.07
N ARG A 293 1.02 7.49 17.52
CA ARG A 293 -0.06 7.30 18.53
C ARG A 293 0.21 7.97 19.88
N ASN A 294 1.48 8.15 20.24
CA ASN A 294 1.88 8.80 21.48
C ASN A 294 1.83 10.33 21.41
N MET A 295 1.51 10.92 20.26
CA MET A 295 1.35 12.36 20.08
C MET A 295 -0.09 12.77 20.37
N ARG A 296 -0.26 13.88 21.11
CA ARG A 296 -1.56 14.53 21.29
C ARG A 296 -1.65 15.72 20.37
N LEU A 297 -2.50 15.63 19.35
CA LEU A 297 -2.72 16.74 18.43
C LEU A 297 -3.50 17.86 19.11
N PRO A 298 -2.99 19.12 19.13
CA PRO A 298 -3.79 20.27 19.52
C PRO A 298 -5.00 20.41 18.58
N ASP A 299 -6.17 20.75 19.10
CA ASP A 299 -7.34 20.99 18.25
C ASP A 299 -7.10 22.23 17.37
N PRO A 300 -7.10 22.12 16.03
CA PRO A 300 -6.92 23.25 15.11
C PRO A 300 -7.92 24.39 15.32
N PHE A 301 -9.09 24.11 15.89
CA PHE A 301 -10.15 25.09 16.13
C PHE A 301 -10.00 25.80 17.49
N THR A 302 -8.98 25.47 18.29
CA THR A 302 -8.68 26.16 19.55
C THR A 302 -8.43 27.65 19.31
N PRO A 303 -9.19 28.57 19.93
CA PRO A 303 -8.95 30.00 19.78
C PRO A 303 -7.54 30.40 20.22
N ASN A 304 -6.86 31.21 19.42
CA ASN A 304 -5.50 31.72 19.68
C ASN A 304 -4.45 30.61 19.92
N LEU A 305 -4.57 29.46 19.24
CA LEU A 305 -3.55 28.42 19.24
C LEU A 305 -2.20 28.98 18.76
N LYS A 306 -1.19 28.95 19.63
CA LYS A 306 0.17 29.38 19.30
C LYS A 306 0.98 28.21 18.76
N VAL A 307 0.95 28.01 17.44
CA VAL A 307 1.65 26.90 16.78
C VAL A 307 3.16 26.97 17.01
N ASP A 308 3.75 28.16 17.05
CA ASP A 308 5.20 28.37 17.24
C ASP A 308 5.71 27.97 18.64
N MET A 309 4.79 27.75 19.59
CA MET A 309 5.12 27.33 20.96
C MET A 309 5.08 25.81 21.14
N LEU A 310 4.66 25.05 20.13
CA LEU A 310 4.64 23.59 20.17
C LEU A 310 6.07 23.06 20.09
N SER A 311 6.46 22.16 21.00
CA SER A 311 7.83 21.65 21.03
C SER A 311 8.14 20.77 19.81
N GLU A 312 7.12 20.10 19.27
CA GLU A 312 7.21 19.15 18.17
C GLU A 312 7.59 19.79 16.84
N ILE A 313 7.34 21.09 16.65
CA ILE A 313 7.68 21.79 15.40
C ILE A 313 9.20 21.88 15.16
N ASN A 314 10.02 21.57 16.17
CA ASN A 314 11.48 21.53 16.03
C ASN A 314 11.99 20.12 15.68
N ILE A 315 11.10 19.13 15.61
CA ILE A 315 11.46 17.73 15.40
C ILE A 315 11.11 17.33 13.96
N ALA A 316 12.11 16.87 13.20
CA ALA A 316 11.89 16.38 11.85
C ALA A 316 11.14 15.04 11.84
N PRO A 317 10.18 14.84 10.94
CA PRO A 317 9.51 13.56 10.79
C PRO A 317 10.45 12.53 10.16
N ARG A 318 10.23 11.24 10.45
CA ARG A 318 10.96 10.15 9.78
C ARG A 318 10.46 10.00 8.34
N ILE A 319 11.39 9.80 7.40
CA ILE A 319 11.11 9.50 6.00
C ILE A 319 11.94 8.28 5.60
N LEU A 320 11.29 7.16 5.28
CA LEU A 320 11.97 5.90 4.90
C LEU A 320 12.15 5.73 3.39
N THR A 321 11.61 6.64 2.58
CA THR A 321 11.76 6.61 1.11
C THR A 321 12.94 7.47 0.67
N ASN A 322 13.85 6.91 -0.12
CA ASN A 322 14.97 7.67 -0.70
C ASN A 322 14.51 8.56 -1.86
N PHE A 323 13.91 9.69 -1.55
CA PHE A 323 13.48 10.69 -2.54
C PHE A 323 14.65 11.33 -3.28
N THR A 324 15.84 11.36 -2.69
CA THR A 324 17.02 11.96 -3.33
C THR A 324 17.51 11.16 -4.53
N GLY A 325 17.24 9.85 -4.56
CA GLY A 325 17.61 8.98 -5.68
C GLY A 325 16.80 9.21 -6.96
N VAL A 326 15.67 9.92 -6.87
CA VAL A 326 14.84 10.26 -8.04
C VAL A 326 15.46 11.40 -8.85
N MET A 327 16.26 12.26 -8.21
CA MET A 327 16.90 13.39 -8.88
C MET A 327 18.06 12.91 -9.76
N PRO A 328 18.10 13.30 -11.06
CA PRO A 328 19.28 13.07 -11.89
C PRO A 328 20.54 13.64 -11.21
N PRO A 329 21.68 12.93 -11.19
CA PRO A 329 22.87 13.37 -10.44
C PRO A 329 23.34 14.79 -10.80
N GLN A 330 23.28 15.15 -12.08
CA GLN A 330 23.63 16.48 -12.56
C GLN A 330 22.65 17.54 -12.03
N PHE A 331 21.34 17.28 -12.12
CA PHE A 331 20.32 18.17 -11.57
C PHE A 331 20.49 18.38 -10.06
N LYS A 332 20.78 17.32 -9.30
CA LYS A 332 21.06 17.41 -7.86
C LYS A 332 22.26 18.32 -7.58
N LYS A 333 23.35 18.15 -8.35
CA LYS A 333 24.55 19.00 -8.23
C LYS A 333 24.24 20.47 -8.52
N ASP A 334 23.47 20.73 -9.56
CA ASP A 334 23.09 22.09 -9.97
C ASP A 334 22.15 22.73 -8.94
N LEU A 335 21.21 21.96 -8.39
CA LEU A 335 20.35 22.38 -7.28
C LEU A 335 21.20 22.70 -6.02
N ASP A 336 22.11 21.82 -5.62
CA ASP A 336 22.98 22.04 -4.46
C ASP A 336 23.88 23.26 -4.66
N SER A 337 24.35 23.51 -5.89
CA SER A 337 25.11 24.72 -6.26
C SER A 337 24.24 25.97 -6.16
N TYR A 338 23.03 25.94 -6.71
CA TYR A 338 22.09 27.06 -6.67
C TYR A 338 21.66 27.39 -5.23
N LEU A 339 21.40 26.38 -4.39
CA LEU A 339 21.05 26.58 -2.98
C LEU A 339 22.20 27.24 -2.19
N LYS A 340 23.46 26.94 -2.53
CA LYS A 340 24.65 27.52 -1.87
C LYS A 340 25.00 28.93 -2.38
N THR A 341 24.87 29.16 -3.68
CA THR A 341 25.42 30.35 -4.35
C THR A 341 24.36 31.32 -4.87
N ARG A 342 23.08 30.89 -4.89
CA ARG A 342 21.95 31.58 -5.56
C ARG A 342 22.23 31.92 -7.02
N SER A 343 23.04 31.10 -7.69
CA SER A 343 23.47 31.29 -9.08
C SER A 343 23.54 29.95 -9.82
N PRO A 344 23.24 29.89 -11.13
CA PRO A 344 22.71 30.97 -11.97
C PRO A 344 21.18 31.06 -11.90
N VAL A 345 20.61 32.26 -12.09
CA VAL A 345 19.14 32.47 -12.11
C VAL A 345 18.43 31.63 -13.19
N THR A 346 19.14 31.29 -14.27
CA THR A 346 18.63 30.45 -15.36
C THR A 346 18.21 29.06 -14.87
N PHE A 347 18.75 28.56 -13.76
CA PHE A 347 18.31 27.32 -13.13
C PHE A 347 16.82 27.35 -12.78
N LEU A 348 16.27 28.51 -12.41
CA LEU A 348 14.86 28.65 -12.05
C LEU A 348 13.92 28.54 -13.25
N SER A 349 14.39 28.89 -14.44
CA SER A 349 13.57 28.92 -15.67
C SER A 349 13.15 27.51 -16.13
N ASP A 350 13.82 26.47 -15.66
CA ASP A 350 13.55 25.07 -16.02
C ASP A 350 12.52 24.39 -15.10
N LEU A 351 12.09 25.05 -14.01
CA LEU A 351 11.15 24.49 -13.05
C LEU A 351 9.70 24.58 -13.58
N ARG A 352 9.12 23.43 -13.97
CA ARG A 352 7.77 23.34 -14.55
C ARG A 352 6.67 23.02 -13.51
N SER A 353 5.46 23.51 -13.83
CA SER A 353 4.13 23.23 -13.23
C SER A 353 3.87 23.69 -11.78
N ARG A 354 3.20 24.84 -11.65
CA ARG A 354 2.73 25.42 -10.36
C ARG A 354 1.81 24.49 -9.57
N TYR A 355 0.87 23.81 -10.21
CA TYR A 355 -0.11 22.96 -9.51
C TYR A 355 0.51 21.72 -8.86
N LEU A 356 1.46 21.06 -9.55
CA LEU A 356 2.18 19.91 -8.99
C LEU A 356 3.12 20.34 -7.85
N PHE A 357 3.76 21.50 -8.00
CA PHE A 357 4.59 22.11 -6.96
C PHE A 357 3.80 22.40 -5.67
N LEU A 358 2.66 23.08 -5.78
CA LEU A 358 1.79 23.36 -4.62
C LEU A 358 1.26 22.07 -3.97
N ASN A 359 0.92 21.06 -4.77
CA ASN A 359 0.56 19.75 -4.26
C ASN A 359 1.69 19.06 -3.50
N ALA A 360 2.94 19.20 -3.96
CA ALA A 360 4.11 18.66 -3.29
C ALA A 360 4.36 19.32 -1.93
N ILE A 361 4.18 20.64 -1.83
CA ILE A 361 4.19 21.38 -0.55
C ILE A 361 3.06 20.88 0.36
N ALA A 362 1.83 20.83 -0.15
CA ALA A 362 0.65 20.44 0.64
C ALA A 362 0.72 19.01 1.19
N ASN A 363 1.50 18.11 0.58
CA ASN A 363 1.74 16.76 1.12
C ASN A 363 2.54 16.78 2.43
N GLN A 364 3.27 17.86 2.70
CA GLN A 364 4.08 17.98 3.91
C GLN A 364 3.28 18.56 5.08
N LEU A 365 2.08 19.09 4.84
CA LEU A 365 1.19 19.67 5.84
C LEU A 365 0.46 18.58 6.65
N ARG A 366 1.22 17.85 7.48
CA ARG A 366 0.75 16.66 8.24
C ARG A 366 0.58 16.98 9.72
N TYR A 367 1.02 16.11 10.63
CA TYR A 367 1.01 16.37 12.08
C TYR A 367 2.08 17.41 12.49
N PRO A 368 2.06 17.96 13.73
CA PRO A 368 3.10 18.88 14.22
C PRO A 368 4.51 18.28 14.11
N ASN A 369 5.31 18.86 13.23
CA ASN A 369 6.72 18.53 13.02
C ASN A 369 7.39 19.69 12.24
N SER A 370 8.72 19.68 12.13
CA SER A 370 9.46 20.77 11.48
C SER A 370 9.17 20.94 9.99
N HIS A 371 8.86 19.86 9.27
CA HIS A 371 8.48 19.97 7.86
C HIS A 371 7.10 20.61 7.71
N THR A 372 6.12 20.16 8.50
CA THR A 372 4.76 20.75 8.50
C THR A 372 4.82 22.25 8.77
N HIS A 373 5.59 22.67 9.78
CA HIS A 373 5.75 24.08 10.12
C HIS A 373 6.43 24.87 8.99
N TYR A 374 7.57 24.40 8.49
CA TYR A 374 8.29 25.03 7.39
C TYR A 374 7.42 25.19 6.13
N PHE A 375 6.72 24.12 5.71
CA PHE A 375 5.90 24.15 4.51
C PHE A 375 4.58 24.91 4.69
N SER A 376 4.04 24.99 5.91
CA SER A 376 2.92 25.87 6.26
C SER A 376 3.32 27.33 6.06
N CYS A 377 4.43 27.75 6.68
CA CYS A 377 4.99 29.10 6.52
C CYS A 377 5.32 29.41 5.06
N THR A 378 5.93 28.46 4.34
CA THR A 378 6.26 28.61 2.91
C THR A 378 4.99 28.83 2.08
N MET A 379 3.93 28.05 2.31
CA MET A 379 2.67 28.19 1.59
C MET A 379 2.02 29.57 1.83
N LEU A 380 1.97 30.01 3.09
CA LEU A 380 1.42 31.31 3.48
C LEU A 380 2.26 32.48 2.92
N TYR A 381 3.58 32.35 2.94
CA TYR A 381 4.48 33.34 2.35
C TYR A 381 4.30 33.45 0.83
N LEU A 382 4.19 32.32 0.12
CA LEU A 382 3.91 32.32 -1.31
C LEU A 382 2.55 32.96 -1.65
N PHE A 383 1.56 32.87 -0.77
CA PHE A 383 0.28 33.56 -0.93
C PHE A 383 0.42 35.08 -0.74
N ALA A 384 1.14 35.51 0.31
CA ALA A 384 1.33 36.92 0.64
C ALA A 384 2.17 37.68 -0.40
N GLU A 385 3.24 37.06 -0.90
CA GLU A 385 4.17 37.65 -1.86
C GLU A 385 3.83 37.33 -3.32
N ALA A 386 2.62 36.81 -3.58
CA ALA A 386 2.18 36.49 -4.93
C ALA A 386 2.01 37.76 -5.77
N ASN A 387 2.75 37.85 -6.87
CA ASN A 387 2.63 38.96 -7.84
C ASN A 387 1.35 38.88 -8.70
N THR A 388 0.62 37.77 -8.65
CA THR A 388 -0.60 37.56 -9.45
C THR A 388 -1.64 36.80 -8.63
N GLU A 389 -2.90 37.22 -8.73
CA GLU A 389 -4.03 36.59 -8.04
C GLU A 389 -4.22 35.11 -8.45
N ALA A 390 -3.83 34.73 -9.67
CA ALA A 390 -3.84 33.33 -10.11
C ALA A 390 -3.00 32.39 -9.22
N ILE A 391 -1.93 32.86 -8.58
CA ILE A 391 -1.14 32.04 -7.64
C ILE A 391 -1.92 31.86 -6.33
N GLN A 392 -2.55 32.92 -5.84
CA GLN A 392 -3.37 32.93 -4.62
C GLN A 392 -4.59 32.03 -4.76
N GLU A 393 -5.28 32.10 -5.91
CA GLU A 393 -6.37 31.20 -6.28
C GLU A 393 -5.90 29.73 -6.31
N GLN A 394 -4.75 29.45 -6.93
CA GLN A 394 -4.21 28.09 -7.00
C GLN A 394 -3.83 27.52 -5.62
N ILE A 395 -3.23 28.34 -4.75
CA ILE A 395 -2.93 27.94 -3.36
C ILE A 395 -4.24 27.62 -2.63
N THR A 396 -5.23 28.51 -2.73
CA THR A 396 -6.54 28.33 -2.10
C THR A 396 -7.23 27.06 -2.60
N ARG A 397 -7.20 26.83 -3.90
CA ARG A 397 -7.77 25.62 -4.53
C ARG A 397 -7.12 24.35 -4.01
N VAL A 398 -5.78 24.29 -3.93
CA VAL A 398 -5.06 23.09 -3.45
C VAL A 398 -5.37 22.80 -1.97
N LEU A 399 -5.49 23.84 -1.14
CA LEU A 399 -5.87 23.66 0.26
C LEU A 399 -7.34 23.24 0.38
N LEU A 400 -8.24 23.90 -0.36
CA LEU A 400 -9.68 23.67 -0.28
C LEU A 400 -10.09 22.31 -0.83
N GLU A 401 -9.56 21.88 -1.98
CA GLU A 401 -9.91 20.59 -2.59
C GLU A 401 -9.60 19.41 -1.66
N ARG A 402 -8.61 19.59 -0.77
CA ARG A 402 -8.23 18.62 0.28
C ARG A 402 -9.10 18.67 1.53
N LEU A 403 -9.88 19.73 1.71
CA LEU A 403 -10.78 19.92 2.86
C LEU A 403 -12.25 19.61 2.54
N ILE A 404 -12.68 19.78 1.28
CA ILE A 404 -14.07 19.46 0.87
C ILE A 404 -14.38 17.96 0.86
N VAL A 405 -13.36 17.10 0.86
CA VAL A 405 -13.56 15.65 0.94
C VAL A 405 -13.94 15.22 2.34
N ASN A 406 -14.50 14.01 2.44
CA ASN A 406 -14.79 13.39 3.73
C ASN A 406 -13.52 13.26 4.58
N ARG A 407 -13.70 13.31 5.91
CA ARG A 407 -12.65 13.04 6.91
C ARG A 407 -11.94 11.70 6.61
N PRO A 408 -10.65 11.57 6.98
CA PRO A 408 -9.86 12.49 7.79
C PRO A 408 -9.24 13.65 7.00
N HIS A 409 -8.78 14.68 7.73
CA HIS A 409 -8.06 15.82 7.19
C HIS A 409 -6.70 15.95 7.90
N PRO A 410 -5.59 16.19 7.19
CA PRO A 410 -4.30 16.39 7.84
C PRO A 410 -4.31 17.63 8.76
N TRP A 411 -3.67 17.54 9.92
CA TRP A 411 -3.69 18.60 10.93
C TRP A 411 -3.09 19.92 10.41
N GLY A 412 -1.91 19.85 9.80
CA GLY A 412 -1.18 21.01 9.27
C GLY A 412 -1.90 21.65 8.09
N LEU A 413 -2.64 20.86 7.30
CA LEU A 413 -3.49 21.38 6.23
C LEU A 413 -4.58 22.28 6.82
N LEU A 414 -5.27 21.83 7.87
CA LEU A 414 -6.28 22.63 8.58
C LEU A 414 -5.65 23.89 9.18
N ILE A 415 -4.52 23.76 9.90
CA ILE A 415 -3.82 24.91 10.50
C ILE A 415 -3.44 25.96 9.46
N THR A 416 -2.85 25.53 8.34
CA THR A 416 -2.44 26.43 7.25
C THR A 416 -3.64 27.16 6.65
N PHE A 417 -4.73 26.42 6.39
CA PHE A 417 -5.93 27.00 5.81
C PHE A 417 -6.65 27.96 6.79
N ILE A 418 -6.70 27.60 8.08
CA ILE A 418 -7.27 28.43 9.13
C ILE A 418 -6.48 29.73 9.27
N GLU A 419 -5.14 29.67 9.28
CA GLU A 419 -4.30 30.87 9.37
C GLU A 419 -4.53 31.81 8.17
N LEU A 420 -4.63 31.25 6.96
CA LEU A 420 -4.88 32.00 5.73
C LEU A 420 -6.18 32.81 5.78
N ILE A 421 -7.28 32.22 6.29
CA ILE A 421 -8.59 32.88 6.34
C ILE A 421 -8.80 33.77 7.56
N LYS A 422 -8.05 33.54 8.66
CA LYS A 422 -8.19 34.27 9.92
C LYS A 422 -7.33 35.51 9.99
N ASN A 423 -6.11 35.44 9.47
CA ASN A 423 -5.15 36.50 9.66
C ASN A 423 -5.42 37.64 8.64
N PRO A 424 -5.82 38.84 9.11
CA PRO A 424 -6.19 39.94 8.22
C PRO A 424 -5.03 40.43 7.36
N ALA A 425 -3.77 40.09 7.72
CA ALA A 425 -2.60 40.41 6.91
C ALA A 425 -2.67 39.84 5.48
N PHE A 426 -3.31 38.67 5.29
CA PHE A 426 -3.44 38.06 3.97
C PHE A 426 -4.57 38.68 3.13
N LYS A 427 -5.45 39.49 3.75
CA LYS A 427 -6.62 40.10 3.07
C LYS A 427 -7.43 39.09 2.24
N PHE A 428 -7.50 37.83 2.72
CA PHE A 428 -8.07 36.70 1.98
C PHE A 428 -9.47 37.02 1.42
N TRP A 429 -10.33 37.60 2.26
CA TRP A 429 -11.72 37.96 1.92
C TRP A 429 -11.85 39.14 0.96
N ASN A 430 -10.77 39.81 0.56
CA ASN A 430 -10.82 40.92 -0.38
C ASN A 430 -10.56 40.47 -1.83
N HIS A 431 -10.22 39.19 -2.04
CA HIS A 431 -9.89 38.65 -3.35
C HIS A 431 -11.13 38.24 -4.15
N GLU A 432 -11.13 38.48 -5.46
CA GLU A 432 -12.31 38.24 -6.31
C GLU A 432 -12.67 36.75 -6.39
N PHE A 433 -11.66 35.87 -6.42
CA PHE A 433 -11.89 34.43 -6.50
C PHE A 433 -12.59 33.84 -5.26
N VAL A 434 -12.59 34.54 -4.12
CA VAL A 434 -13.30 34.11 -2.91
C VAL A 434 -14.82 34.28 -3.07
N HIS A 435 -15.23 35.25 -3.88
CA HIS A 435 -16.64 35.58 -4.14
C HIS A 435 -17.13 35.06 -5.51
N CYS A 436 -16.34 34.23 -6.20
CA CYS A 436 -16.67 33.77 -7.55
C CYS A 436 -17.94 32.91 -7.62
N ALA A 437 -18.30 32.23 -6.52
CA ALA A 437 -19.49 31.41 -6.42
C ALA A 437 -20.06 31.43 -4.98
N PRO A 438 -21.38 31.64 -4.79
CA PRO A 438 -22.00 31.68 -3.47
C PRO A 438 -21.77 30.41 -2.63
N GLU A 439 -21.63 29.25 -3.27
CA GLU A 439 -21.37 27.97 -2.61
C GLU A 439 -19.96 27.91 -2.01
N ILE A 440 -18.96 28.43 -2.74
CA ILE A 440 -17.56 28.50 -2.29
C ILE A 440 -17.44 29.49 -1.13
N GLU A 441 -18.08 30.64 -1.25
CA GLU A 441 -18.11 31.66 -0.21
C GLU A 441 -18.76 31.13 1.08
N LYS A 442 -19.93 30.48 0.98
CA LYS A 442 -20.60 29.85 2.14
C LYS A 442 -19.73 28.78 2.80
N LEU A 443 -18.99 28.00 2.01
CA LEU A 443 -18.06 26.99 2.52
C LEU A 443 -16.94 27.65 3.34
N PHE A 444 -16.31 28.69 2.81
CA PHE A 444 -15.30 29.44 3.54
C PHE A 444 -15.86 30.06 4.82
N GLN A 445 -17.03 30.69 4.75
CA GLN A 445 -17.71 31.27 5.92
C GLN A 445 -18.01 30.23 6.99
N SER A 446 -18.43 29.03 6.59
CA SER A 446 -18.71 27.92 7.52
C SER A 446 -17.44 27.50 8.27
N VAL A 447 -16.32 27.36 7.56
CA VAL A 447 -15.02 27.05 8.19
C VAL A 447 -14.58 28.20 9.11
N ALA A 448 -14.69 29.45 8.65
CA ALA A 448 -14.31 30.63 9.41
C ALA A 448 -15.10 30.76 10.73
N GLN A 449 -16.42 30.57 10.68
CA GLN A 449 -17.31 30.62 11.85
C GLN A 449 -17.04 29.49 12.86
N CYS A 450 -16.63 28.31 12.40
CA CYS A 450 -16.19 27.25 13.30
C CYS A 450 -14.90 27.59 14.05
N CYS A 451 -14.03 28.44 13.48
CA CYS A 451 -12.71 28.78 14.03
C CYS A 451 -12.65 30.12 14.79
N MET A 452 -13.66 30.97 14.62
CA MET A 452 -13.71 32.35 15.11
C MET A 452 -15.08 32.59 15.74
N GLY A 453 -15.15 33.03 16.99
CA GLY A 453 -16.43 33.45 17.58
C GLY A 453 -17.14 34.46 16.67
N GLN A 454 -18.48 34.37 16.57
CA GLN A 454 -19.29 35.05 15.54
C GLN A 454 -18.92 36.53 15.29
N LYS A 455 -18.67 37.31 16.37
CA LYS A 455 -18.31 38.74 16.27
C LYS A 455 -16.92 39.00 15.65
N GLN A 456 -15.94 38.14 15.94
CA GLN A 456 -14.58 38.29 15.41
C GLN A 456 -14.51 37.89 13.94
N ALA A 457 -15.25 36.85 13.56
CA ALA A 457 -15.36 36.41 12.17
C ALA A 457 -15.91 37.54 11.28
N GLN A 458 -16.94 38.24 11.75
CA GLN A 458 -17.57 39.34 11.03
C GLN A 458 -16.62 40.53 10.80
N GLN A 459 -15.81 40.90 11.81
CA GLN A 459 -14.81 41.97 11.69
C GLN A 459 -13.67 41.64 10.71
N VAL A 460 -13.23 40.38 10.66
CA VAL A 460 -12.19 39.93 9.71
C VAL A 460 -12.75 39.89 8.29
N MET A 461 -13.98 39.40 8.11
CA MET A 461 -14.65 39.38 6.80
C MET A 461 -14.96 40.78 6.25
N GLU A 462 -15.24 41.75 7.13
CA GLU A 462 -15.46 43.16 6.76
C GLU A 462 -14.15 43.96 6.59
N GLY A 463 -12.98 43.35 6.81
CA GLY A 463 -11.67 43.99 6.62
C GLY A 463 -11.32 45.07 7.64
N THR A 464 -11.97 45.12 8.80
CA THR A 464 -11.82 46.19 9.81
C THR A 464 -10.84 45.85 10.95
N GLY A 465 -10.14 44.70 10.89
CA GLY A 465 -9.18 44.25 11.89
C GLY A 465 -7.81 44.95 11.83
N ALA A 466 -7.26 45.34 13.00
CA ALA A 466 -5.95 45.97 13.11
C ALA A 466 -4.82 45.07 12.56
N SER A 467 -4.00 45.62 11.68
CA SER A 467 -2.93 44.91 10.97
C SER A 467 -1.58 45.13 11.67
N THR A 468 -0.93 44.06 12.13
CA THR A 468 0.49 44.10 12.51
C THR A 468 1.24 43.04 11.71
N ILE A 469 1.82 43.46 10.57
CA ILE A 469 2.93 42.73 9.96
C ILE A 469 4.20 43.34 10.56
N LYS A 470 4.59 42.90 11.76
CA LYS A 470 5.93 43.17 12.30
C LYS A 470 6.53 41.88 12.83
N GLY A 471 7.26 41.22 11.94
CA GLY A 471 8.54 40.58 12.23
C GLY A 471 8.62 39.60 13.39
N GLU A 472 8.03 38.41 13.23
CA GLU A 472 8.52 37.18 13.87
C GLU A 472 8.37 35.98 12.90
N PHE A 473 8.73 36.14 11.62
CA PHE A 473 9.29 34.98 10.91
C PHE A 473 10.69 34.82 11.47
N GLY A 474 10.85 33.93 12.45
CA GLY A 474 12.11 33.66 13.14
C GLY A 474 13.28 33.64 12.14
N SER A 475 14.27 34.48 12.40
CA SER A 475 15.53 34.48 11.68
C SER A 475 16.10 33.07 11.63
N PHE A 476 16.10 32.45 10.44
CA PHE A 476 16.96 31.31 10.16
C PHE A 476 18.40 31.81 10.09
N SER A 477 19.01 32.07 11.26
CA SER A 477 20.46 32.19 11.38
C SER A 477 21.03 30.78 11.47
N SER A 478 21.71 30.36 10.41
CA SER A 478 22.57 29.19 10.41
C SER A 478 23.63 29.32 11.51
N SER A 479 23.50 28.57 12.59
CA SER A 479 24.60 28.31 13.52
C SER A 479 25.56 27.32 12.86
N SER A 480 26.41 27.83 11.96
CA SER A 480 27.65 27.17 11.59
C SER A 480 28.57 27.22 12.81
N SER A 481 28.65 26.11 13.56
CA SER A 481 29.69 25.89 14.55
C SER A 481 31.03 25.72 13.83
N SER A 482 31.74 26.82 13.65
CA SER A 482 33.18 26.81 13.40
C SER A 482 33.89 26.40 14.69
N SER A 483 34.15 25.11 14.86
CA SER A 483 35.16 24.63 15.81
C SER A 483 36.54 24.82 15.17
N GLY A 484 37.15 25.97 15.45
CA GLY A 484 38.56 26.22 15.24
C GLY A 484 39.25 26.38 16.59
N SER A 485 39.99 25.35 16.99
CA SER A 485 41.27 25.33 17.72
C SER A 485 41.64 23.88 17.96
#